data_AF-A0AA44WHJ7-F1
#
_entry.id   AF-A0AA44WHJ7-F1
#
_cell.length_a   1.000
_cell.length_b   1.000
_cell.length_c   1.000
_cell.angle_alpha   90.00
_cell.angle_beta   90.00
_cell.angle_gamma   90.00
#
_symmetry.space_group_name_H-M   'P 1'
#
loop_
_entity.id
_entity.type
_entity.pdbx_description
1 polymer ?
#
loop_
_entity_poly.entity_id
_entity_poly.type
_entity_poly.pdbx_seq_one_letter_code
_entity_poly.pdbx_strand_id
1 'polypeptide(L)'
;MNAWLEPKVPPEYPPPTSLPSNLTRPGVSDIAAYLEAFYHGLSIKTLESHYTFVAWPTAQPSSSRSYVGLADPSGDCTRIRHRPSPDAVSHQLNLSDLLDALLAAPLPKDAYAVMLLTHHDTYESPSDDFCCGRAYGGSRICLVSSFRYNPALDAHNDVDRSHAWPASHCAWWIDAVCDHDGETSESATPAEGGLRAAVMAARSGMVPRGKGGWGALWLASVCRTASHELGHCLGLAHCALYACVMQSTAGVGEDGRQPPYLCPVCLAKTAYAVVGEAVKGRGKEKVAEMERREKVWMVERYRRIQTYSAQWKGTGTGMMKGYGAWAGHRVKELEGRQL
;
A
#
# COMPACT_ATOMS: atom_id res chain seq x y z
N MET A 1 -0.47 24.09 8.81
CA MET A 1 -0.08 22.90 8.01
C MET A 1 -1.15 22.43 7.03
N ASN A 2 -2.43 22.78 7.18
CA ASN A 2 -3.49 22.36 6.23
C ASN A 2 -3.19 22.67 4.76
N ALA A 3 -2.51 23.78 4.46
CA ALA A 3 -2.11 24.13 3.10
C ALA A 3 -1.10 23.16 2.46
N TRP A 4 -0.47 22.27 3.23
CA TRP A 4 0.48 21.25 2.76
C TRP A 4 -0.20 19.90 2.46
N LEU A 5 -1.50 19.78 2.76
CA LEU A 5 -2.27 18.55 2.57
C LEU A 5 -2.86 18.45 1.16
N GLU A 6 -2.99 19.56 0.46
CA GLU A 6 -3.50 19.61 -0.91
C GLU A 6 -2.34 19.81 -1.88
N PRO A 7 -2.23 18.98 -2.94
CA PRO A 7 -1.16 19.13 -3.91
C PRO A 7 -1.36 20.39 -4.76
N LYS A 8 -0.26 21.10 -4.98
CA LYS A 8 -0.14 22.12 -6.03
C LYS A 8 0.16 21.40 -7.34
N VAL A 9 -0.86 21.25 -8.19
CA VAL A 9 -0.71 20.56 -9.47
C VAL A 9 0.10 21.44 -10.44
N PRO A 10 1.22 20.96 -10.99
CA PRO A 10 1.97 21.71 -11.99
C PRO A 10 1.14 21.92 -13.27
N PRO A 11 1.16 23.12 -13.88
CA PRO A 11 0.36 23.40 -15.09
C PRO A 11 0.70 22.49 -16.28
N GLU A 12 1.95 22.04 -16.38
CA GLU A 12 2.43 21.10 -17.41
C GLU A 12 1.78 19.71 -17.32
N TYR A 13 1.27 19.35 -16.13
CA TYR A 13 0.72 18.03 -15.82
C TYR A 13 -0.71 18.15 -15.29
N PRO A 14 -1.68 18.54 -16.14
CA PRO A 14 -3.05 18.76 -15.69
C PRO A 14 -3.68 17.47 -15.13
N PRO A 15 -4.59 17.58 -14.14
CA PRO A 15 -5.31 16.43 -13.62
C PRO A 15 -6.13 15.71 -14.70
N PRO A 16 -6.45 14.41 -14.53
CA PRO A 16 -7.35 13.71 -15.43
C PRO A 16 -8.68 14.46 -15.60
N THR A 17 -9.15 14.60 -16.84
CA THR A 17 -10.39 15.37 -17.16
C THR A 17 -11.63 14.82 -16.46
N SER A 18 -11.66 13.53 -16.17
CA SER A 18 -12.75 12.86 -15.45
C SER A 18 -12.60 12.89 -13.92
N LEU A 19 -11.56 13.54 -13.37
CA LEU A 19 -11.32 13.66 -11.94
C LEU A 19 -12.29 14.68 -11.31
N PRO A 20 -13.09 14.29 -10.30
CA PRO A 20 -13.95 15.23 -9.59
C PRO A 20 -13.15 16.23 -8.76
N SER A 21 -13.64 17.47 -8.66
CA SER A 21 -12.98 18.56 -7.93
C SER A 21 -12.92 18.38 -6.40
N ASN A 22 -13.72 17.48 -5.82
CA ASN A 22 -13.86 17.32 -4.37
C ASN A 22 -13.69 15.86 -3.91
N LEU A 23 -12.54 15.26 -4.23
CA LEU A 23 -12.22 13.90 -3.83
C LEU A 23 -11.97 13.80 -2.32
N THR A 24 -12.51 12.76 -1.69
CA THR A 24 -12.26 12.48 -0.27
C THR A 24 -10.97 11.67 -0.15
N ARG A 25 -10.11 12.03 0.81
CA ARG A 25 -8.87 11.28 1.09
C ARG A 25 -9.19 9.90 1.67
N PRO A 26 -8.30 8.91 1.50
CA PRO A 26 -8.48 7.59 2.08
C PRO A 26 -8.66 7.66 3.61
N GLY A 27 -9.77 7.12 4.10
CA GLY A 27 -10.09 7.11 5.52
C GLY A 27 -9.35 6.00 6.26
N VAL A 28 -8.99 6.26 7.52
CA VAL A 28 -8.28 5.27 8.37
C VAL A 28 -9.09 3.98 8.53
N SER A 29 -10.41 4.08 8.69
CA SER A 29 -11.28 2.91 8.83
C SER A 29 -11.29 2.01 7.59
N ASP A 30 -11.25 2.60 6.38
CA ASP A 30 -11.24 1.84 5.13
C ASP A 30 -9.91 1.11 4.92
N ILE A 31 -8.80 1.76 5.30
CA ILE A 31 -7.45 1.17 5.30
C ILE A 31 -7.39 0.04 6.33
N ALA A 32 -7.89 0.26 7.54
CA ALA A 32 -7.93 -0.75 8.60
C ALA A 32 -8.71 -2.00 8.18
N ALA A 33 -9.90 -1.82 7.59
CA ALA A 33 -10.71 -2.93 7.08
C ALA A 33 -10.01 -3.72 5.96
N TYR A 34 -9.25 -3.03 5.09
CA TYR A 34 -8.44 -3.71 4.08
C TYR A 34 -7.33 -4.53 4.71
N LEU A 35 -6.57 -3.93 5.64
CA LEU A 35 -5.45 -4.59 6.30
C LEU A 35 -5.89 -5.78 7.15
N GLU A 36 -7.06 -5.70 7.79
CA GLU A 36 -7.64 -6.82 8.55
C GLU A 36 -8.01 -7.99 7.62
N ALA A 37 -8.52 -7.70 6.41
CA ALA A 37 -8.74 -8.75 5.40
C ALA A 37 -7.41 -9.30 4.84
N PHE A 38 -6.43 -8.43 4.59
CA PHE A 38 -5.14 -8.78 4.02
C PHE A 38 -4.25 -9.57 4.98
N TYR A 39 -4.24 -9.23 6.27
CA TYR A 39 -3.51 -9.91 7.33
C TYR A 39 -4.46 -10.68 8.25
N HIS A 40 -5.49 -11.33 7.66
CA HIS A 40 -6.52 -12.11 8.36
C HIS A 40 -5.95 -12.88 9.56
N GLY A 41 -6.58 -12.74 10.73
CA GLY A 41 -6.10 -13.30 11.99
C GLY A 41 -5.33 -12.31 12.87
N LEU A 42 -4.87 -11.18 12.33
CA LEU A 42 -4.37 -10.05 13.12
C LEU A 42 -5.48 -9.00 13.28
N SER A 43 -5.75 -8.59 14.53
CA SER A 43 -6.70 -7.52 14.82
C SER A 43 -6.10 -6.17 14.46
N ILE A 44 -6.83 -5.36 13.67
CA ILE A 44 -6.46 -3.98 13.36
C ILE A 44 -7.33 -3.05 14.18
N LYS A 45 -6.69 -2.17 14.96
CA LYS A 45 -7.37 -1.18 15.80
C LYS A 45 -6.89 0.21 15.43
N THR A 46 -7.84 1.13 15.25
CA THR A 46 -7.54 2.56 15.14
C THR A 46 -7.41 3.13 16.54
N LEU A 47 -6.28 3.79 16.83
CA LEU A 47 -6.10 4.51 18.08
C LEU A 47 -6.91 5.80 18.04
N GLU A 48 -7.73 6.04 19.07
CA GLU A 48 -8.57 7.24 19.18
C GLU A 48 -7.74 8.51 19.44
N SER A 49 -6.61 8.35 20.11
CA SER A 49 -5.69 9.44 20.38
C SER A 49 -4.72 9.62 19.21
N HIS A 50 -4.65 10.83 18.68
CA HIS A 50 -3.86 11.16 17.50
C HIS A 50 -2.69 12.07 17.82
N TYR A 51 -1.61 11.91 17.06
CA TYR A 51 -0.54 12.89 17.02
C TYR A 51 -1.05 14.19 16.42
N THR A 52 -0.66 15.32 17.02
CA THR A 52 -1.07 16.64 16.57
C THR A 52 0.14 17.47 16.22
N PHE A 53 0.06 18.10 15.05
CA PHE A 53 1.07 19.04 14.60
C PHE A 53 0.96 20.37 15.36
N VAL A 54 2.06 20.80 15.99
CA VAL A 54 2.16 22.02 16.80
C VAL A 54 3.30 22.93 16.33
N ALA A 55 3.27 24.20 16.74
CA ALA A 55 4.38 25.11 16.49
C ALA A 55 5.61 24.65 17.29
N TRP A 56 6.78 24.58 16.64
CA TRP A 56 8.02 24.32 17.34
C TRP A 56 8.57 25.62 17.94
N PRO A 57 8.86 25.70 19.25
CA PRO A 57 9.43 26.89 19.84
C PRO A 57 10.84 27.13 19.28
N THR A 58 10.97 28.15 18.43
CA THR A 58 12.26 28.62 17.92
C THR A 58 13.05 29.26 19.07
N ALA A 59 14.08 28.58 19.56
CA ALA A 59 14.92 29.11 20.65
C ALA A 59 15.88 30.24 20.22
N GLN A 60 16.05 30.49 18.92
CA GLN A 60 17.03 31.45 18.38
C GLN A 60 16.46 32.17 17.14
N PRO A 61 16.35 33.51 17.12
CA PRO A 61 15.89 34.30 15.97
C PRO A 61 16.84 34.25 14.74
N SER A 62 18.06 33.74 14.91
CA SER A 62 19.13 33.73 13.90
C SER A 62 19.22 32.43 13.08
N SER A 63 18.45 31.39 13.44
CA SER A 63 18.44 30.13 12.70
C SER A 63 17.53 30.25 11.47
N SER A 64 18.09 30.08 10.27
CA SER A 64 17.33 29.97 9.01
C SER A 64 16.49 28.69 8.91
N ARG A 65 16.66 27.73 9.83
CA ARG A 65 15.92 26.47 9.85
C ARG A 65 14.69 26.59 10.73
N SER A 66 13.50 26.48 10.12
CA SER A 66 12.23 26.29 10.81
C SER A 66 11.94 24.80 11.01
N TYR A 67 11.20 24.48 12.07
CA TYR A 67 10.77 23.12 12.40
C TYR A 67 9.28 23.13 12.73
N VAL A 68 8.65 21.96 12.66
CA VAL A 68 7.31 21.74 13.21
C VAL A 68 7.39 20.72 14.34
N GLY A 69 6.54 20.85 15.35
CA GLY A 69 6.42 19.85 16.41
C GLY A 69 5.37 18.82 16.06
N LEU A 70 5.62 17.56 16.40
CA LEU A 70 4.60 16.52 16.45
C LEU A 70 4.39 16.12 17.91
N ALA A 71 3.28 16.59 18.49
CA ALA A 71 2.89 16.27 19.84
C ALA A 71 2.16 14.91 19.86
N ASP A 72 2.57 14.02 20.76
CA ASP A 72 1.84 12.79 21.06
C ASP A 72 0.65 13.06 22.01
N PRO A 73 -0.21 12.07 22.26
CA PRO A 73 -1.33 12.22 23.20
C PRO A 73 -0.96 12.51 24.66
N SER A 74 0.28 12.25 25.06
CA SER A 74 0.79 12.53 26.40
C SER A 74 1.31 13.96 26.56
N GLY A 75 1.51 14.68 25.44
CA GLY A 75 2.01 16.04 25.38
C GLY A 75 3.50 16.14 25.01
N ASP A 76 4.19 15.00 24.86
CA ASP A 76 5.57 14.94 24.43
C ASP A 76 5.68 15.34 22.96
N CYS A 77 6.62 16.23 22.65
CA CYS A 77 6.73 16.86 21.34
C CYS A 77 8.04 16.49 20.65
N THR A 78 7.94 15.84 19.50
CA THR A 78 9.09 15.51 18.65
C THR A 78 9.30 16.58 17.60
N ARG A 79 10.55 17.02 17.42
CA ARG A 79 10.93 18.00 16.39
C ARG A 79 10.95 17.34 15.01
N ILE A 80 10.18 17.86 14.07
CA ILE A 80 10.10 17.38 12.70
C ILE A 80 10.73 18.41 11.75
N ARG A 81 11.72 17.96 10.98
CA ARG A 81 12.28 18.70 9.85
C ARG A 81 11.29 18.71 8.71
N HIS A 82 11.28 19.81 7.95
CA HIS A 82 10.47 19.92 6.75
C HIS A 82 11.23 20.69 5.66
N ARG A 83 10.82 20.51 4.41
CA ARG A 83 11.38 21.23 3.25
C ARG A 83 10.29 21.47 2.20
N PRO A 84 10.42 22.46 1.30
CA PRO A 84 9.65 22.44 0.06
C PRO A 84 9.96 21.15 -0.71
N SER A 85 8.96 20.54 -1.36
CA SER A 85 9.24 19.39 -2.22
C SER A 85 10.10 19.84 -3.41
N PRO A 86 11.07 19.02 -3.88
CA PRO A 86 11.93 19.37 -5.01
C PRO A 86 11.18 19.73 -6.29
N ASP A 87 9.99 19.15 -6.46
CA ASP A 87 9.08 19.34 -7.58
C ASP A 87 7.95 20.36 -7.32
N ALA A 88 8.04 21.11 -6.21
CA ALA A 88 7.15 22.20 -5.82
C ALA A 88 5.65 21.83 -5.62
N VAL A 89 5.27 20.54 -5.63
CA VAL A 89 3.89 20.11 -5.42
C VAL A 89 3.40 20.31 -3.98
N SER A 90 4.30 20.37 -2.98
CA SER A 90 3.95 20.62 -1.58
C SER A 90 5.15 21.01 -0.70
N HIS A 91 4.97 20.92 0.61
CA HIS A 91 6.03 20.83 1.61
C HIS A 91 6.07 19.42 2.20
N GLN A 92 7.28 18.89 2.34
CA GLN A 92 7.55 17.54 2.81
C GLN A 92 7.98 17.54 4.26
N LEU A 93 7.54 16.54 5.01
CA LEU A 93 7.98 16.24 6.36
C LEU A 93 9.05 15.15 6.34
N ASN A 94 10.07 15.27 7.19
CA ASN A 94 11.08 14.23 7.30
C ASN A 94 10.47 12.99 7.93
N LEU A 95 10.53 11.89 7.20
CA LEU A 95 9.94 10.63 7.54
C LEU A 95 10.62 10.00 8.77
N SER A 96 11.95 10.11 8.88
CA SER A 96 12.69 9.54 10.01
C SER A 96 12.29 10.23 11.32
N ASP A 97 12.13 11.55 11.31
CA ASP A 97 11.66 12.29 12.48
C ASP A 97 10.23 11.88 12.90
N LEU A 98 9.35 11.56 11.93
CA LEU A 98 8.00 11.05 12.21
C LEU A 98 8.03 9.64 12.80
N LEU A 99 8.93 8.76 12.33
CA LEU A 99 9.13 7.43 12.91
C LEU A 99 9.78 7.51 14.30
N ASP A 100 10.69 8.45 14.53
CA ASP A 100 11.30 8.68 15.84
C ASP A 100 10.26 9.12 16.88
N ALA A 101 9.26 9.91 16.47
CA ALA A 101 8.11 10.23 17.33
C ALA A 101 7.32 8.96 17.72
N LEU A 102 7.15 8.02 16.79
CA LEU A 102 6.53 6.72 17.07
C LEU A 102 7.38 5.83 17.97
N LEU A 103 8.71 5.88 17.83
CA LEU A 103 9.64 5.12 18.69
C LEU A 103 9.64 5.65 20.12
N ALA A 104 9.48 6.96 20.30
CA ALA A 104 9.44 7.58 21.62
C ALA A 104 8.20 7.13 22.42
N ALA A 105 7.09 6.84 21.74
CA ALA A 105 5.89 6.29 22.36
C ALA A 105 6.02 4.77 22.58
N PRO A 106 5.70 4.24 23.77
CA PRO A 106 5.67 2.80 23.98
C PRO A 106 4.59 2.16 23.10
N LEU A 107 4.96 1.14 22.33
CA LEU A 107 3.99 0.30 21.62
C LEU A 107 2.92 -0.21 22.62
N PRO A 108 1.63 -0.17 22.27
CA PRO A 108 0.60 -0.80 23.10
C PRO A 108 0.97 -2.25 23.38
N LYS A 109 0.75 -2.71 24.63
CA LYS A 109 1.20 -4.04 25.08
C LYS A 109 0.57 -5.20 24.28
N ASP A 110 -0.61 -4.97 23.71
CA ASP A 110 -1.35 -5.92 22.87
C ASP A 110 -1.10 -5.71 21.36
N ALA A 111 -0.28 -4.74 20.97
CA ALA A 111 0.04 -4.48 19.57
C ALA A 111 1.27 -5.26 19.12
N TYR A 112 1.11 -6.00 18.01
CA TYR A 112 2.24 -6.59 17.30
C TYR A 112 3.08 -5.51 16.61
N ALA A 113 2.42 -4.57 15.91
CA ALA A 113 3.05 -3.46 15.21
C ALA A 113 2.15 -2.21 15.23
N VAL A 114 2.73 -1.04 14.96
CA VAL A 114 2.00 0.24 14.84
C VAL A 114 2.31 0.91 13.50
N MET A 115 1.29 1.48 12.88
CA MET A 115 1.42 2.26 11.64
C MET A 115 0.99 3.69 11.88
N LEU A 116 1.85 4.65 11.52
CA LEU A 116 1.46 6.06 11.39
C LEU A 116 0.94 6.33 9.97
N LEU A 117 -0.29 6.80 9.86
CA LEU A 117 -0.85 7.27 8.60
C LEU A 117 -0.75 8.79 8.53
N THR A 118 -0.26 9.32 7.42
CA THR A 118 -0.21 10.77 7.17
C THR A 118 -0.75 11.11 5.79
N HIS A 119 -1.32 12.31 5.68
CA HIS A 119 -1.73 12.89 4.40
C HIS A 119 -0.74 13.96 3.91
N HIS A 120 0.39 14.14 4.58
CA HIS A 120 1.47 15.04 4.16
C HIS A 120 2.47 14.30 3.28
N ASP A 121 3.08 15.02 2.34
CA ASP A 121 4.23 14.50 1.58
C ASP A 121 5.41 14.26 2.53
N THR A 122 6.22 13.25 2.26
CA THR A 122 7.35 12.89 3.13
C THR A 122 8.63 12.59 2.35
N TYR A 123 9.77 12.69 3.04
CA TYR A 123 11.09 12.37 2.50
C TYR A 123 11.99 11.76 3.58
N GLU A 124 12.92 10.89 3.23
CA GLU A 124 13.85 10.30 4.20
C GLU A 124 15.16 11.09 4.27
N SER A 125 15.78 11.35 3.12
CA SER A 125 17.11 11.97 2.99
C SER A 125 17.13 13.16 2.02
N PRO A 126 18.17 14.02 2.07
CA PRO A 126 18.29 15.15 1.15
C PRO A 126 18.32 14.78 -0.34
N SER A 127 18.77 13.56 -0.68
CA SER A 127 18.87 13.06 -2.05
C SER A 127 17.58 12.44 -2.59
N ASP A 128 16.62 12.12 -1.72
CA ASP A 128 15.36 11.52 -2.15
C ASP A 128 14.43 12.59 -2.71
N ASP A 129 13.63 12.25 -3.72
CA ASP A 129 12.56 13.13 -4.20
C ASP A 129 11.40 13.15 -3.19
N PHE A 130 10.91 11.97 -2.82
CA PHE A 130 9.87 11.74 -1.80
C PHE A 130 9.87 10.26 -1.37
N CYS A 131 9.11 9.93 -0.32
CA CYS A 131 8.83 8.55 0.08
C CYS A 131 7.33 8.38 0.36
N CYS A 132 6.70 7.30 -0.14
CA CYS A 132 5.30 7.01 0.17
C CYS A 132 5.12 6.18 1.45
N GLY A 133 6.18 5.50 1.89
CA GLY A 133 6.16 4.65 3.06
C GLY A 133 7.57 4.32 3.54
N ARG A 134 7.65 3.88 4.80
CA ARG A 134 8.87 3.31 5.39
C ARG A 134 8.52 2.52 6.64
N ALA A 135 9.25 1.43 6.86
CA ALA A 135 9.18 0.65 8.09
C ALA A 135 10.54 0.56 8.78
N TYR A 136 10.51 0.65 10.11
CA TYR A 136 11.57 0.12 10.97
C TYR A 136 11.11 -1.25 11.47
N GLY A 137 11.22 -2.27 10.60
CA GLY A 137 10.61 -3.58 10.82
C GLY A 137 11.00 -4.24 12.16
N GLY A 138 12.27 -4.12 12.57
CA GLY A 138 12.75 -4.62 13.87
C GLY A 138 12.12 -3.91 15.07
N SER A 139 11.74 -2.65 14.92
CA SER A 139 11.02 -1.87 15.94
C SER A 139 9.50 -2.01 15.82
N ARG A 140 9.01 -2.77 14.83
CA ARG A 140 7.58 -3.04 14.58
C ARG A 140 6.75 -1.76 14.40
N ILE A 141 7.36 -0.75 13.79
CA ILE A 141 6.69 0.50 13.41
C ILE A 141 6.86 0.79 11.93
N CYS A 142 5.87 1.43 11.34
CA CYS A 142 5.94 1.93 9.99
C CYS A 142 5.12 3.20 9.79
N LEU A 143 5.36 3.88 8.67
CA LEU A 143 4.64 5.06 8.25
C LEU A 143 4.21 4.91 6.80
N VAL A 144 3.01 5.39 6.47
CA VAL A 144 2.50 5.50 5.10
C VAL A 144 1.94 6.89 4.88
N SER A 145 2.35 7.52 3.78
CA SER A 145 1.76 8.74 3.27
C SER A 145 0.78 8.45 2.14
N SER A 146 -0.39 9.08 2.19
CA SER A 146 -1.33 9.04 1.06
C SER A 146 -1.09 10.13 0.02
N PHE A 147 -0.19 11.09 0.28
CA PHE A 147 -0.13 12.36 -0.46
C PHE A 147 0.14 12.16 -1.95
N ARG A 148 1.18 11.39 -2.26
CA ARG A 148 1.65 11.13 -3.64
C ARG A 148 0.72 10.22 -4.45
N TYR A 149 -0.23 9.57 -3.79
CA TYR A 149 -1.29 8.78 -4.45
C TYR A 149 -2.53 9.60 -4.80
N ASN A 150 -2.55 10.91 -4.52
CA ASN A 150 -3.66 11.77 -4.93
C ASN A 150 -3.78 11.76 -6.46
N PRO A 151 -4.93 11.38 -7.04
CA PRO A 151 -5.10 11.30 -8.49
C PRO A 151 -4.88 12.61 -9.25
N ALA A 152 -4.91 13.75 -8.58
CA ALA A 152 -4.55 15.04 -9.18
C ALA A 152 -3.08 15.11 -9.61
N LEU A 153 -2.22 14.25 -9.06
CA LEU A 153 -0.80 14.14 -9.40
C LEU A 153 -0.51 13.01 -10.40
N ASP A 154 -1.52 12.30 -10.92
CA ASP A 154 -1.30 11.12 -11.78
C ASP A 154 -0.42 11.45 -12.99
N ALA A 155 -0.68 12.56 -13.70
CA ALA A 155 0.11 12.98 -14.85
C ALA A 155 1.55 13.37 -14.47
N HIS A 156 1.73 14.04 -13.32
CA HIS A 156 3.04 14.47 -12.81
C HIS A 156 3.90 13.27 -12.36
N ASN A 157 3.25 12.25 -11.82
CA ASN A 157 3.89 11.05 -11.28
C ASN A 157 4.03 9.91 -12.31
N ASP A 158 3.81 10.21 -13.60
CA ASP A 158 3.86 9.24 -14.72
C ASP A 158 2.97 8.00 -14.48
N VAL A 159 1.76 8.23 -13.94
CA VAL A 159 0.83 7.16 -13.61
C VAL A 159 0.00 6.77 -14.82
N ASP A 160 0.38 5.66 -15.45
CA ASP A 160 -0.44 5.04 -16.48
C ASP A 160 -1.49 4.09 -15.88
N ARG A 161 -2.72 4.59 -15.74
CA ARG A 161 -3.85 3.81 -15.20
C ARG A 161 -4.31 2.69 -16.15
N SER A 162 -4.07 2.80 -17.45
CA SER A 162 -4.44 1.77 -18.42
C SER A 162 -3.55 0.53 -18.33
N HIS A 163 -2.32 0.72 -17.87
CA HIS A 163 -1.31 -0.33 -17.66
C HIS A 163 -0.99 -0.57 -16.18
N ALA A 164 -1.91 -0.22 -15.27
CA ALA A 164 -1.83 -0.63 -13.88
C ALA A 164 -2.18 -2.11 -13.72
N TRP A 165 -1.82 -2.72 -12.59
CA TRP A 165 -2.29 -4.07 -12.25
C TRP A 165 -3.84 -4.12 -12.28
N PRO A 166 -4.47 -5.16 -12.86
CA PRO A 166 -3.91 -6.41 -13.37
C PRO A 166 -3.48 -6.40 -14.85
N ALA A 167 -3.54 -5.27 -15.54
CA ALA A 167 -3.24 -5.14 -16.97
C ALA A 167 -1.81 -4.67 -17.27
N SER A 168 -0.89 -4.77 -16.30
CA SER A 168 0.47 -4.21 -16.39
C SER A 168 1.40 -4.85 -17.41
N HIS A 169 1.00 -5.97 -18.03
CA HIS A 169 1.77 -6.70 -19.02
C HIS A 169 0.92 -6.93 -20.29
N CYS A 170 0.15 -5.93 -20.72
CA CYS A 170 -0.58 -6.05 -21.98
C CYS A 170 0.43 -6.13 -23.15
N ALA A 171 0.07 -6.84 -24.22
CA ALA A 171 0.97 -7.07 -25.36
C ALA A 171 1.54 -5.75 -25.91
N TRP A 172 0.69 -4.75 -26.16
CA TRP A 172 1.11 -3.43 -26.61
C TRP A 172 2.18 -2.79 -25.70
N TRP A 173 2.01 -2.86 -24.38
CA TRP A 173 2.96 -2.27 -23.45
C TRP A 173 4.31 -3.00 -23.52
N ILE A 174 4.29 -4.34 -23.51
CA ILE A 174 5.49 -5.16 -23.63
C ILE A 174 6.20 -4.91 -24.96
N ASP A 175 5.46 -4.84 -26.07
CA ASP A 175 6.00 -4.52 -27.40
C ASP A 175 6.61 -3.11 -27.44
N ALA A 176 6.06 -2.16 -26.68
CA ALA A 176 6.55 -0.78 -26.63
C ALA A 176 7.80 -0.62 -25.75
N VAL A 177 7.96 -1.42 -24.70
CA VAL A 177 9.09 -1.30 -23.76
C VAL A 177 10.22 -2.32 -24.00
N CYS A 178 9.93 -3.41 -24.70
CA CYS A 178 10.93 -4.41 -25.08
C CYS A 178 11.26 -4.24 -26.56
N ASP A 179 12.54 -4.06 -26.89
CA ASP A 179 13.01 -4.20 -28.26
C ASP A 179 12.76 -5.63 -28.72
N HIS A 180 11.76 -5.81 -29.59
CA HIS A 180 11.54 -7.07 -30.28
C HIS A 180 12.40 -7.01 -31.55
N ASP A 181 13.27 -8.00 -31.76
CA ASP A 181 14.01 -8.22 -33.00
C ASP A 181 13.08 -8.64 -34.17
N GLY A 182 11.96 -7.93 -34.35
CA GLY A 182 10.99 -8.16 -35.43
C GLY A 182 10.06 -9.37 -35.23
N GLU A 183 10.12 -10.08 -34.10
CA GLU A 183 9.18 -11.17 -33.81
C GLU A 183 7.89 -10.63 -33.20
N THR A 184 6.81 -10.58 -33.98
CA THR A 184 5.46 -10.32 -33.46
C THR A 184 5.00 -11.53 -32.65
N SER A 185 4.82 -11.38 -31.33
CA SER A 185 4.18 -12.41 -30.51
C SER A 185 2.74 -12.60 -30.98
N GLU A 186 2.38 -13.82 -31.41
CA GLU A 186 0.98 -14.15 -31.66
C GLU A 186 0.14 -13.91 -30.40
N SER A 187 -1.08 -13.39 -30.58
CA SER A 187 -2.07 -13.22 -29.52
C SER A 187 -2.51 -14.59 -29.00
N ALA A 188 -1.80 -15.13 -28.01
CA ALA A 188 -2.23 -16.33 -27.32
C ALA A 188 -3.45 -16.02 -26.46
N THR A 189 -4.48 -16.86 -26.51
CA THR A 189 -5.55 -16.86 -25.50
C THR A 189 -4.91 -17.15 -24.15
N PRO A 190 -4.96 -16.24 -23.16
CA PRO A 190 -4.28 -16.44 -21.89
C PRO A 190 -4.82 -17.72 -21.23
N ALA A 191 -3.95 -18.58 -20.69
CA ALA A 191 -4.41 -19.75 -19.95
C ALA A 191 -5.44 -19.37 -18.86
N GLU A 192 -6.37 -20.27 -18.56
CA GLU A 192 -7.23 -20.08 -17.39
C GLU A 192 -6.38 -19.93 -16.13
N GLY A 193 -6.70 -18.93 -15.32
CA GLY A 193 -5.88 -18.59 -14.16
C GLY A 193 -6.34 -17.34 -13.42
N GLY A 194 -5.76 -17.12 -12.24
CA GLY A 194 -6.11 -16.00 -11.37
C GLY A 194 -5.89 -14.64 -12.03
N LEU A 195 -4.81 -14.46 -12.79
CA LEU A 195 -4.55 -13.20 -13.49
C LEU A 195 -5.58 -12.94 -14.60
N ARG A 196 -5.95 -13.97 -15.39
CA ARG A 196 -7.02 -13.86 -16.39
C ARG A 196 -8.35 -13.46 -15.74
N ALA A 197 -8.70 -14.07 -14.61
CA ALA A 197 -9.89 -13.69 -13.84
C ALA A 197 -9.84 -12.22 -13.38
N ALA A 198 -8.67 -11.76 -12.92
CA ALA A 198 -8.45 -10.37 -12.51
C ALA A 198 -8.67 -9.39 -13.67
N VAL A 199 -8.00 -9.63 -14.81
CA VAL A 199 -8.09 -8.78 -16.01
C VAL A 199 -9.53 -8.68 -16.52
N MET A 200 -10.22 -9.82 -16.63
CA MET A 200 -11.61 -9.85 -17.09
C MET A 200 -12.54 -9.07 -16.17
N ALA A 201 -12.34 -9.15 -14.85
CA ALA A 201 -13.13 -8.40 -13.88
C ALA A 201 -12.81 -6.90 -13.84
N ALA A 202 -11.55 -6.54 -14.09
CA ALA A 202 -11.07 -5.16 -14.03
C ALA A 202 -11.34 -4.35 -15.31
N ARG A 203 -11.52 -5.01 -16.46
CA ARG A 203 -11.56 -4.40 -17.81
C ARG A 203 -12.43 -3.15 -17.93
N SER A 204 -13.63 -3.15 -17.35
CA SER A 204 -14.58 -2.01 -17.44
C SER A 204 -14.29 -0.88 -16.44
N GLY A 205 -13.31 -1.06 -15.56
CA GLY A 205 -12.99 -0.17 -14.45
C GLY A 205 -11.52 0.25 -14.35
N MET A 206 -10.70 -0.05 -15.37
CA MET A 206 -9.28 0.34 -15.39
C MET A 206 -9.10 1.85 -15.27
N VAL A 207 -9.96 2.62 -15.94
CA VAL A 207 -10.10 4.07 -15.71
C VAL A 207 -11.31 4.30 -14.81
N PRO A 208 -11.13 4.82 -13.58
CA PRO A 208 -12.24 5.07 -12.66
C PRO A 208 -13.18 6.16 -13.18
N ARG A 209 -14.43 6.12 -12.74
CA ARG A 209 -15.44 7.13 -13.05
C ARG A 209 -16.14 7.59 -11.79
N GLY A 210 -16.45 8.89 -11.73
CA GLY A 210 -17.16 9.49 -10.61
C GLY A 210 -16.38 9.47 -9.29
N LYS A 211 -16.90 10.16 -8.28
CA LYS A 211 -16.23 10.36 -6.99
C LYS A 211 -15.87 9.04 -6.28
N GLY A 212 -16.78 8.07 -6.29
CA GLY A 212 -16.55 6.76 -5.66
C GLY A 212 -15.41 5.97 -6.31
N GLY A 213 -15.33 5.97 -7.65
CA GLY A 213 -14.28 5.24 -8.37
C GLY A 213 -12.89 5.82 -8.13
N TRP A 214 -12.75 7.15 -8.22
CA TRP A 214 -11.48 7.82 -7.96
C TRP A 214 -11.04 7.66 -6.49
N GLY A 215 -11.98 7.73 -5.54
CA GLY A 215 -11.67 7.59 -4.12
C GLY A 215 -11.21 6.17 -3.78
N ALA A 216 -11.88 5.17 -4.34
CA ALA A 216 -11.50 3.77 -4.17
C ALA A 216 -10.16 3.43 -4.83
N LEU A 217 -9.79 4.09 -5.94
CA LEU A 217 -8.47 3.96 -6.55
C LEU A 217 -7.35 4.56 -5.69
N TRP A 218 -7.60 5.73 -5.10
CA TRP A 218 -6.66 6.35 -4.17
C TRP A 218 -6.46 5.47 -2.94
N LEU A 219 -7.56 5.00 -2.33
CA LEU A 219 -7.54 4.06 -1.22
C LEU A 219 -6.76 2.78 -1.57
N ALA A 220 -7.04 2.18 -2.73
CA ALA A 220 -6.35 0.99 -3.23
C ALA A 220 -4.83 1.14 -3.26
N SER A 221 -4.32 2.30 -3.68
CA SER A 221 -2.89 2.58 -3.77
C SER A 221 -2.27 2.70 -2.37
N VAL A 222 -2.94 3.42 -1.46
CA VAL A 222 -2.51 3.52 -0.05
C VAL A 222 -2.52 2.16 0.64
N CYS A 223 -3.57 1.37 0.43
CA CYS A 223 -3.70 0.02 0.98
C CYS A 223 -2.57 -0.91 0.50
N ARG A 224 -2.13 -0.80 -0.75
CA ARG A 224 -0.99 -1.56 -1.27
C ARG A 224 0.30 -1.22 -0.52
N THR A 225 0.62 0.07 -0.38
CA THR A 225 1.79 0.52 0.38
C THR A 225 1.66 0.17 1.87
N ALA A 226 0.49 0.31 2.46
CA ALA A 226 0.27 -0.06 3.85
C ALA A 226 0.48 -1.56 4.09
N SER A 227 0.02 -2.41 3.17
CA SER A 227 0.34 -3.83 3.21
C SER A 227 1.83 -4.08 3.10
N HIS A 228 2.53 -3.40 2.20
CA HIS A 228 3.99 -3.51 2.04
C HIS A 228 4.73 -3.17 3.35
N GLU A 229 4.46 -2.00 3.92
CA GLU A 229 5.16 -1.53 5.11
C GLU A 229 4.87 -2.39 6.35
N LEU A 230 3.64 -2.88 6.53
CA LEU A 230 3.37 -3.86 7.60
C LEU A 230 4.03 -5.21 7.34
N GLY A 231 4.27 -5.57 6.09
CA GLY A 231 5.03 -6.76 5.73
C GLY A 231 6.45 -6.69 6.31
N HIS A 232 7.08 -5.53 6.26
CA HIS A 232 8.38 -5.30 6.92
C HIS A 232 8.32 -5.47 8.44
N CYS A 233 7.23 -5.02 9.09
CA CYS A 233 7.01 -5.26 10.52
C CYS A 233 6.84 -6.76 10.86
N LEU A 234 6.40 -7.57 9.90
CA LEU A 234 6.32 -9.04 10.01
C LEU A 234 7.62 -9.76 9.58
N GLY A 235 8.71 -9.01 9.40
CA GLY A 235 10.02 -9.57 9.05
C GLY A 235 10.19 -9.93 7.57
N LEU A 236 9.31 -9.44 6.68
CA LEU A 236 9.49 -9.60 5.24
C LEU A 236 10.47 -8.53 4.73
N ALA A 237 11.50 -8.95 3.99
CA ALA A 237 12.30 -8.03 3.16
C ALA A 237 11.61 -7.75 1.83
N HIS A 238 12.18 -6.84 1.03
CA HIS A 238 11.79 -6.73 -0.38
C HIS A 238 11.89 -8.08 -1.09
N CYS A 239 10.93 -8.38 -1.95
CA CYS A 239 10.85 -9.64 -2.68
C CYS A 239 11.13 -9.40 -4.16
N ALA A 240 12.10 -10.11 -4.72
CA ALA A 240 12.40 -10.11 -6.15
C ALA A 240 12.07 -11.47 -6.82
N LEU A 241 11.50 -12.42 -6.08
CA LEU A 241 11.33 -13.80 -6.55
C LEU A 241 10.15 -13.96 -7.52
N TYR A 242 9.06 -13.25 -7.24
CA TYR A 242 7.80 -13.33 -7.98
C TYR A 242 7.08 -12.00 -7.87
N ALA A 243 6.04 -11.82 -8.70
CA ALA A 243 5.07 -10.74 -8.55
C ALA A 243 4.52 -10.73 -7.10
N CYS A 244 4.82 -9.67 -6.35
CA CYS A 244 4.55 -9.58 -4.92
C CYS A 244 4.36 -8.11 -4.50
N VAL A 245 3.43 -7.85 -3.57
CA VAL A 245 3.29 -6.53 -2.95
C VAL A 245 4.56 -6.08 -2.21
N MET A 246 5.42 -7.03 -1.83
CA MET A 246 6.73 -6.75 -1.20
C MET A 246 7.83 -6.40 -2.21
N GLN A 247 7.53 -6.22 -3.51
CA GLN A 247 8.51 -5.69 -4.46
C GLN A 247 8.86 -4.25 -4.10
N SER A 248 10.13 -3.89 -4.25
CA SER A 248 10.55 -2.49 -4.15
C SER A 248 9.99 -1.70 -5.34
N THR A 249 9.69 -0.42 -5.13
CA THR A 249 9.21 0.50 -6.15
C THR A 249 10.06 1.76 -6.13
N ALA A 250 10.44 2.27 -7.31
CA ALA A 250 11.20 3.50 -7.46
C ALA A 250 10.30 4.74 -7.61
N GLY A 251 8.98 4.57 -7.80
CA GLY A 251 8.06 5.68 -7.99
C GLY A 251 6.59 5.28 -8.02
N VAL A 252 5.70 6.27 -8.04
CA VAL A 252 4.24 6.04 -8.01
C VAL A 252 3.72 5.43 -9.32
N GLY A 253 4.28 5.82 -10.47
CA GLY A 253 3.97 5.22 -11.77
C GLY A 253 4.27 3.72 -11.82
N GLU A 254 5.36 3.30 -11.18
CA GLU A 254 5.73 1.89 -11.04
C GLU A 254 4.85 1.15 -10.00
N ASP A 255 4.55 1.77 -8.85
CA ASP A 255 3.74 1.16 -7.78
C ASP A 255 2.39 0.65 -8.31
N GLY A 256 1.77 1.41 -9.23
CA GLY A 256 0.51 1.05 -9.88
C GLY A 256 0.53 -0.33 -10.54
N ARG A 257 1.70 -0.78 -11.02
CA ARG A 257 1.91 -2.06 -11.72
C ARG A 257 2.14 -3.24 -10.78
N GLN A 258 2.49 -2.97 -9.52
CA GLN A 258 2.75 -4.00 -8.52
C GLN A 258 1.45 -4.71 -8.12
N PRO A 259 1.46 -6.04 -7.93
CA PRO A 259 0.26 -6.76 -7.53
C PRO A 259 -0.15 -6.44 -6.09
N PRO A 260 -1.45 -6.48 -5.76
CA PRO A 260 -1.94 -6.23 -4.42
C PRO A 260 -1.89 -7.49 -3.53
N TYR A 261 -1.04 -8.48 -3.83
CA TYR A 261 -0.99 -9.77 -3.14
C TYR A 261 0.44 -10.19 -2.79
N LEU A 262 0.57 -11.07 -1.80
CA LEU A 262 1.83 -11.74 -1.48
C LEU A 262 2.06 -12.90 -2.45
N CYS A 263 3.29 -13.03 -2.95
CA CYS A 263 3.71 -14.23 -3.68
C CYS A 263 3.73 -15.47 -2.77
N PRO A 264 3.83 -16.70 -3.32
CA PRO A 264 3.82 -17.93 -2.51
C PRO A 264 4.84 -17.95 -1.37
N VAL A 265 6.05 -17.41 -1.59
CA VAL A 265 7.11 -17.37 -0.57
C VAL A 265 6.78 -16.40 0.56
N CYS A 266 6.40 -15.17 0.23
CA CYS A 266 6.01 -14.18 1.24
C CYS A 266 4.73 -14.58 1.96
N LEU A 267 3.78 -15.20 1.26
CA LEU A 267 2.54 -15.70 1.86
C LEU A 267 2.80 -16.80 2.88
N ALA A 268 3.69 -17.76 2.60
CA ALA A 268 4.07 -18.80 3.55
C ALA A 268 4.74 -18.21 4.79
N LYS A 269 5.62 -17.22 4.62
CA LYS A 269 6.24 -16.49 5.75
C LYS A 269 5.20 -15.75 6.60
N THR A 270 4.24 -15.07 5.97
CA THR A 270 3.14 -14.41 6.68
C THR A 270 2.23 -15.43 7.37
N ALA A 271 1.90 -16.55 6.73
CA ALA A 271 1.11 -17.61 7.36
C ALA A 271 1.82 -18.17 8.59
N TYR A 272 3.14 -18.37 8.50
CA TYR A 272 3.95 -18.78 9.64
C TYR A 272 3.86 -17.77 10.79
N ALA A 273 4.04 -16.47 10.51
CA ALA A 273 3.94 -15.43 11.53
C ALA A 273 2.56 -15.33 12.19
N VAL A 274 1.48 -15.55 11.43
CA VAL A 274 0.10 -15.37 11.94
C VAL A 274 -0.45 -16.63 12.61
N VAL A 275 -0.26 -17.81 12.02
CA VAL A 275 -0.84 -19.07 12.51
C VAL A 275 0.19 -20.15 12.82
N GLY A 276 1.41 -20.06 12.28
CA GLY A 276 2.47 -21.07 12.48
C GLY A 276 3.17 -20.95 13.83
N GLU A 277 3.51 -19.75 14.29
CA GLU A 277 4.25 -19.53 15.56
C GLU A 277 3.54 -20.08 16.79
N ALA A 278 2.21 -20.19 16.74
CA ALA A 278 1.42 -20.78 17.81
C ALA A 278 1.65 -22.30 17.99
N VAL A 279 2.22 -22.98 16.99
CA VAL A 279 2.56 -24.41 17.07
C VAL A 279 3.92 -24.57 17.77
N LYS A 280 3.90 -24.95 19.05
CA LYS A 280 5.12 -25.18 19.84
C LYS A 280 5.66 -26.60 19.68
N GLY A 281 6.99 -26.74 19.64
CA GLY A 281 7.69 -28.03 19.62
C GLY A 281 8.42 -28.30 18.31
N ARG A 282 8.99 -29.51 18.19
CA ARG A 282 9.69 -30.00 17.00
C ARG A 282 9.19 -31.41 16.65
N GLY A 283 9.35 -31.81 15.39
CA GLY A 283 9.01 -33.16 14.91
C GLY A 283 7.96 -33.15 13.80
N LYS A 284 7.83 -34.30 13.11
CA LYS A 284 6.99 -34.46 11.91
C LYS A 284 5.53 -34.09 12.15
N GLU A 285 4.98 -34.42 13.32
CA GLU A 285 3.59 -34.12 13.67
C GLU A 285 3.34 -32.61 13.78
N LYS A 286 4.28 -31.86 14.37
CA LYS A 286 4.18 -30.40 14.50
C LYS A 286 4.34 -29.67 13.17
N VAL A 287 5.19 -30.19 12.28
CA VAL A 287 5.28 -29.71 10.89
C VAL A 287 3.95 -29.94 10.16
N ALA A 288 3.38 -31.14 10.26
CA ALA A 288 2.08 -31.44 9.64
C ALA A 288 0.93 -30.59 10.23
N GLU A 289 0.97 -30.27 11.52
CA GLU A 289 0.03 -29.35 12.16
C GLU A 289 0.13 -27.94 11.59
N MET A 290 1.36 -27.42 11.46
CA MET A 290 1.64 -26.10 10.88
C MET A 290 1.16 -26.01 9.43
N GLU A 291 1.51 -26.98 8.59
CA GLU A 291 1.08 -27.03 7.18
C GLU A 291 -0.44 -27.04 7.03
N ARG A 292 -1.15 -27.76 7.92
CA ARG A 292 -2.61 -27.80 7.91
C ARG A 292 -3.21 -26.43 8.27
N ARG A 293 -2.69 -25.79 9.32
CA ARG A 293 -3.12 -24.45 9.74
C ARG A 293 -2.87 -23.41 8.65
N GLU A 294 -1.71 -23.47 8.01
CA GLU A 294 -1.35 -22.62 6.87
C GLU A 294 -2.34 -22.77 5.70
N LYS A 295 -2.65 -24.01 5.28
CA LYS A 295 -3.61 -24.27 4.19
C LYS A 295 -5.00 -23.70 4.49
N VAL A 296 -5.52 -23.92 5.69
CA VAL A 296 -6.82 -23.39 6.13
C VAL A 296 -6.79 -21.86 6.13
N TRP A 297 -5.75 -21.28 6.74
CA TRP A 297 -5.59 -19.83 6.84
C TRP A 297 -5.51 -19.15 5.47
N MET A 298 -4.77 -19.72 4.51
CA MET A 298 -4.67 -19.17 3.16
C MET A 298 -6.04 -19.07 2.49
N VAL A 299 -6.87 -20.12 2.58
CA VAL A 299 -8.23 -20.12 2.00
C VAL A 299 -9.09 -19.06 2.68
N GLU A 300 -9.11 -19.02 4.02
CA GLU A 300 -9.89 -18.04 4.77
C GLU A 300 -9.48 -16.60 4.44
N ARG A 301 -8.17 -16.32 4.40
CA ARG A 301 -7.62 -15.03 4.03
C ARG A 301 -8.09 -14.57 2.66
N TYR A 302 -8.02 -15.44 1.64
CA TYR A 302 -8.49 -15.07 0.31
C TYR A 302 -10.00 -14.87 0.24
N ARG A 303 -10.79 -15.62 1.02
CA ARG A 303 -12.23 -15.32 1.19
C ARG A 303 -12.47 -13.96 1.84
N ARG A 304 -11.68 -13.57 2.85
CA ARG A 304 -11.77 -12.22 3.46
C ARG A 304 -11.46 -11.12 2.45
N ILE A 305 -10.40 -11.28 1.65
CA ILE A 305 -10.07 -10.35 0.55
C ILE A 305 -11.20 -10.27 -0.47
N GLN A 306 -11.81 -11.40 -0.83
CA GLN A 306 -12.94 -11.44 -1.77
C GLN A 306 -14.16 -10.70 -1.21
N THR A 307 -14.49 -10.91 0.06
CA THR A 307 -15.58 -10.23 0.77
C THR A 307 -15.33 -8.73 0.85
N TYR A 308 -14.13 -8.30 1.25
CA TYR A 308 -13.75 -6.89 1.26
C TYR A 308 -13.91 -6.28 -0.14
N SER A 309 -13.31 -6.91 -1.15
CA SER A 309 -13.37 -6.43 -2.55
C SER A 309 -14.79 -6.33 -3.08
N ALA A 310 -15.70 -7.21 -2.63
CA ALA A 310 -17.10 -7.20 -3.04
C ALA A 310 -17.86 -5.95 -2.58
N GLN A 311 -17.49 -5.36 -1.44
CA GLN A 311 -18.09 -4.12 -0.92
C GLN A 311 -17.83 -2.93 -1.86
N TRP A 312 -16.73 -2.97 -2.60
CA TRP A 312 -16.31 -1.91 -3.52
C TRP A 312 -16.85 -2.07 -4.95
N LYS A 313 -17.63 -3.12 -5.25
CA LYS A 313 -18.17 -3.38 -6.60
C LYS A 313 -18.93 -2.18 -7.19
N GLY A 314 -19.67 -1.46 -6.34
CA GLY A 314 -20.45 -0.28 -6.72
C GLY A 314 -19.60 0.93 -7.14
N THR A 315 -18.32 1.00 -6.75
CA THR A 315 -17.43 2.12 -7.13
C THR A 315 -16.92 2.03 -8.55
N GLY A 316 -17.04 0.86 -9.19
CA GLY A 316 -16.56 0.65 -10.54
C GLY A 316 -15.05 0.42 -10.66
N THR A 317 -14.27 0.53 -9.57
CA THR A 317 -12.80 0.48 -9.59
C THR A 317 -12.27 -0.88 -10.03
N GLY A 318 -11.47 -0.87 -11.11
CA GLY A 318 -10.92 -2.08 -11.73
C GLY A 318 -9.98 -2.85 -10.81
N MET A 319 -9.13 -2.16 -10.04
CA MET A 319 -8.20 -2.79 -9.10
C MET A 319 -8.93 -3.65 -8.06
N MET A 320 -9.96 -3.11 -7.38
CA MET A 320 -10.72 -3.87 -6.37
C MET A 320 -11.48 -5.05 -6.98
N LYS A 321 -12.10 -4.85 -8.14
CA LYS A 321 -12.79 -5.94 -8.87
C LYS A 321 -11.82 -7.04 -9.28
N GLY A 322 -10.67 -6.64 -9.82
CA GLY A 322 -9.60 -7.55 -10.23
C GLY A 322 -9.06 -8.34 -9.06
N TYR A 323 -8.82 -7.71 -7.91
CA TYR A 323 -8.29 -8.39 -6.73
C TYR A 323 -9.29 -9.39 -6.13
N GLY A 324 -10.57 -9.02 -6.05
CA GLY A 324 -11.62 -9.95 -5.62
C GLY A 324 -11.75 -11.17 -6.55
N ALA A 325 -11.65 -10.97 -7.87
CA ALA A 325 -11.72 -12.06 -8.84
C ALA A 325 -10.47 -12.97 -8.77
N TRP A 326 -9.28 -12.38 -8.65
CA TRP A 326 -8.03 -13.11 -8.44
C TRP A 326 -8.07 -13.95 -7.16
N ALA A 327 -8.51 -13.37 -6.04
CA ALA A 327 -8.63 -14.06 -4.77
C ALA A 327 -9.66 -15.20 -4.83
N GLY A 328 -10.81 -14.97 -5.47
CA GLY A 328 -11.82 -16.00 -5.68
C GLY A 328 -11.32 -17.19 -6.53
N HIS A 329 -10.52 -16.92 -7.57
CA HIS A 329 -9.85 -17.99 -8.31
C HIS A 329 -8.86 -18.76 -7.42
N ARG A 330 -8.11 -18.04 -6.58
CA ARG A 330 -7.14 -18.68 -5.68
C ARG A 330 -7.79 -19.57 -4.63
N VAL A 331 -8.97 -19.21 -4.12
CA VAL A 331 -9.78 -20.07 -3.25
C VAL A 331 -10.11 -21.39 -3.95
N LYS A 332 -10.66 -21.34 -5.17
CA LYS A 332 -11.01 -22.54 -5.95
C LYS A 332 -9.80 -23.44 -6.20
N GLU A 333 -8.65 -22.85 -6.52
CA GLU A 333 -7.41 -23.60 -6.74
C GLU A 333 -6.90 -24.29 -5.47
N LEU A 334 -6.97 -23.61 -4.32
CA LEU A 334 -6.53 -24.16 -3.05
C LEU A 334 -7.47 -25.25 -2.52
N GLU A 335 -8.77 -25.11 -2.75
CA GLU A 335 -9.77 -26.13 -2.40
C GLU A 335 -9.73 -27.33 -3.34
N GLY A 336 -9.56 -27.10 -4.65
CA GLY A 336 -9.46 -28.16 -5.65
C GLY A 336 -8.22 -29.04 -5.49
N ARG A 337 -7.14 -28.52 -4.88
CA ARG A 337 -5.94 -29.30 -4.51
C ARG A 337 -6.09 -30.10 -3.21
N GLN A 338 -7.21 -29.95 -2.49
CA GLN A 338 -7.50 -30.68 -1.24
C GLN A 338 -8.37 -31.92 -1.46
N LEU A 339 -8.94 -32.09 -2.66
CA LEU A 339 -9.65 -33.30 -3.12
C LEU A 339 -8.69 -34.25 -3.85
#